data_AF-A0A7S2LWD8-F1
#
_entry.id   AF-A0A7S2LWD8-F1
#
_cell.length_a   1.000
_cell.length_b   1.000
_cell.length_c   1.000
_cell.angle_alpha   90.00
_cell.angle_beta   90.00
_cell.angle_gamma   90.00
#
_symmetry.space_group_name_H-M   'P 1'
#
loop_
_entity.id
_entity.type
_entity.pdbx_description
1 polymer ?
#
loop_
_entity_poly.entity_id
_entity_poly.type
_entity_poly.pdbx_seq_one_letter_code
_entity_poly.pdbx_strand_id
1 'polypeptide(L)'
;VTLRPAAPAAAVAAKGGGDARWSVRLLPAWAPELFPAAKLAPDRNSVRSVAVGAQAAPGAESAGALPPTALYNSCLLEDGRMRAHLEVLHKALQRTPALRDAILLLKRWAAARNFLPRPSGACAFTPLSGFCLAALGAHAAQTASMAPSQVSSYQLFKLALSVLASTDWAAQRLTFGRAAATPLTAEEAKAGGAHFYDADGVANFFWRLGPFIGEIRREAQRALRLLDAEADPFEAVFGLQGASPALSWDLTIRTRALGQGALCPAHGPAAAGGIG
;
A
#
# COMPACT_ATOMS: atom_id res chain seq x y z
N VAL A 1 1.16 19.74 -27.28
CA VAL A 1 2.12 19.20 -26.28
C VAL A 1 1.62 17.82 -25.87
N THR A 2 2.13 16.78 -26.53
CA THR A 2 1.70 15.39 -26.36
C THR A 2 2.25 14.83 -25.05
N LEU A 3 1.35 14.58 -24.10
CA LEU A 3 1.67 13.94 -22.83
C LEU A 3 1.92 12.44 -23.05
N ARG A 4 3.19 12.07 -22.98
CA ARG A 4 3.69 10.69 -23.03
C ARG A 4 3.31 10.01 -21.70
N PRO A 5 2.75 8.79 -21.69
CA PRO A 5 2.50 8.08 -20.45
C PRO A 5 3.82 7.75 -19.76
N ALA A 6 3.83 7.86 -18.44
CA ALA A 6 5.00 7.84 -17.59
C ALA A 6 5.85 6.58 -17.82
N ALA A 7 7.03 6.76 -18.42
CA ALA A 7 8.15 5.86 -18.26
C ALA A 7 8.43 5.66 -16.75
N PRO A 8 8.97 4.50 -16.34
CA PRO A 8 9.30 4.26 -14.93
C PRO A 8 10.15 5.43 -14.44
N ALA A 9 9.69 6.04 -13.34
CA ALA A 9 10.23 7.25 -12.75
C ALA A 9 11.74 7.34 -12.96
N ALA A 10 12.20 8.41 -13.63
CA ALA A 10 13.60 8.67 -13.88
C ALA A 10 14.34 8.74 -12.53
N ALA A 11 14.90 7.60 -12.11
CA ALA A 11 15.73 7.52 -10.92
C ALA A 11 17.06 8.17 -11.28
N VAL A 12 17.22 9.43 -10.91
CA VAL A 12 18.53 10.10 -10.98
C VAL A 12 19.35 9.54 -9.83
N ALA A 13 20.21 8.56 -10.13
CA ALA A 13 21.22 8.08 -9.21
C ALA A 13 22.40 9.06 -9.26
N ALA A 14 22.52 9.94 -8.26
CA ALA A 14 23.72 10.75 -8.19
C ALA A 14 24.86 9.95 -7.56
N LYS A 15 26.02 9.95 -8.22
CA LYS A 15 27.27 9.42 -7.67
C LYS A 15 27.82 10.40 -6.62
N GLY A 16 27.38 10.23 -5.37
CA GLY A 16 28.08 10.79 -4.21
C GLY A 16 29.12 9.78 -3.70
N GLY A 17 30.36 10.22 -3.49
CA GLY A 17 31.43 9.39 -2.94
C GLY A 17 31.10 8.93 -1.52
N GLY A 18 31.19 7.61 -1.29
CA GLY A 18 30.91 6.94 -0.02
C GLY A 18 29.64 6.09 -0.08
N ASP A 19 29.79 4.82 -0.49
CA ASP A 19 28.97 3.58 -0.40
C ASP A 19 27.43 3.59 -0.20
N ALA A 20 26.75 4.72 -0.13
CA ALA A 20 25.31 4.84 -0.01
C ALA A 20 24.71 5.11 -1.40
N ARG A 21 24.16 4.06 -2.03
CA ARG A 21 23.33 4.22 -3.23
C ARG A 21 22.00 4.85 -2.82
N TRP A 22 21.88 6.16 -2.97
CA TRP A 22 20.62 6.87 -2.80
C TRP A 22 19.95 7.12 -4.16
N SER A 23 18.61 7.16 -4.15
CA SER A 23 17.80 7.47 -5.32
C SER A 23 16.76 8.51 -4.94
N VAL A 24 16.67 9.60 -5.70
CA VAL A 24 15.60 10.59 -5.54
C VAL A 24 14.45 10.22 -6.48
N ARG A 25 13.23 10.15 -5.93
CA ARG A 25 11.99 9.92 -6.70
C ARG A 25 11.15 11.17 -6.63
N LEU A 26 10.85 11.76 -7.79
CA LEU A 26 9.94 12.88 -7.91
C LEU A 26 8.53 12.33 -8.13
N LEU A 27 7.62 12.62 -7.20
CA LEU A 27 6.23 12.19 -7.24
C LEU A 27 5.35 13.42 -7.50
N PRO A 28 4.69 13.54 -8.67
CA PRO A 28 3.72 14.59 -8.88
C PRO A 28 2.51 14.34 -7.97
N ALA A 29 2.09 15.36 -7.24
CA ALA A 29 0.91 15.33 -6.38
C ALA A 29 -0.02 16.49 -6.75
N TRP A 30 -1.30 16.35 -6.42
CA TRP A 30 -2.34 17.34 -6.70
C TRP A 30 -2.85 17.97 -5.40
N ALA A 31 -3.45 19.15 -5.51
CA ALA A 31 -3.95 19.90 -4.34
C ALA A 31 -5.31 19.35 -3.87
N PRO A 32 -5.50 19.02 -2.57
CA PRO A 32 -6.65 18.26 -2.08
C PRO A 32 -8.02 18.88 -2.40
N GLU A 33 -8.09 20.16 -2.72
CA GLU A 33 -9.29 20.90 -3.09
C GLU A 33 -9.76 20.63 -4.54
N LEU A 34 -8.91 20.03 -5.39
CA LEU A 34 -9.21 19.84 -6.82
C LEU A 34 -10.34 18.83 -7.06
N PHE A 35 -10.43 17.78 -6.24
CA PHE A 35 -11.42 16.72 -6.38
C PHE A 35 -12.21 16.54 -5.08
N PRO A 36 -13.56 16.63 -5.12
CA PRO A 36 -14.38 16.32 -3.96
C PRO A 36 -14.20 14.85 -3.53
N ALA A 37 -13.81 14.62 -2.28
CA ALA A 37 -13.62 13.28 -1.74
C ALA A 37 -14.85 12.37 -1.91
N ALA A 38 -16.07 12.93 -1.83
CA ALA A 38 -17.31 12.19 -2.03
C ALA A 38 -17.43 11.56 -3.44
N LYS A 39 -16.82 12.17 -4.47
CA LYS A 39 -16.81 11.61 -5.83
C LYS A 39 -15.80 10.47 -5.98
N LEU A 40 -14.81 10.39 -5.10
CA LEU A 40 -13.76 9.37 -5.07
C LEU A 40 -14.07 8.25 -4.07
N ALA A 41 -15.32 8.13 -3.60
CA ALA A 41 -15.74 7.01 -2.78
C ALA A 41 -15.51 5.66 -3.51
N PRO A 42 -15.26 4.57 -2.77
CA PRO A 42 -14.96 3.26 -3.36
C PRO A 42 -16.09 2.74 -4.27
N ASP A 43 -17.35 3.09 -3.99
CA ASP A 43 -18.53 2.68 -4.76
C ASP A 43 -18.77 3.50 -6.03
N ARG A 44 -17.93 4.52 -6.29
CA ARG A 44 -18.10 5.41 -7.43
C ARG A 44 -17.21 5.00 -8.59
N ASN A 45 -17.73 5.17 -9.79
CA ASN A 45 -16.96 5.04 -11.02
C ASN A 45 -16.38 6.41 -11.40
N SER A 46 -15.06 6.47 -11.58
CA SER A 46 -14.33 7.66 -12.05
C SER A 46 -13.74 7.49 -13.46
N VAL A 47 -14.02 6.38 -14.14
CA VAL A 47 -13.50 6.05 -15.46
C VAL A 47 -14.67 5.82 -16.42
N ARG A 48 -14.97 6.85 -17.20
CA ARG A 48 -15.96 6.76 -18.28
C ARG A 48 -15.27 6.18 -19.52
N SER A 49 -15.76 5.05 -20.02
CA SER A 49 -15.31 4.53 -21.30
C SER A 49 -15.84 5.43 -22.42
N VAL A 50 -15.00 6.29 -22.97
CA VAL A 50 -15.27 6.92 -24.27
C VAL A 50 -14.83 5.89 -25.32
N ALA A 51 -15.78 5.23 -25.98
CA ALA A 51 -15.45 4.51 -27.20
C ALA A 51 -14.89 5.54 -28.18
N VAL A 52 -13.60 5.44 -28.50
CA VAL A 52 -12.93 6.31 -29.47
C VAL A 52 -13.67 6.18 -30.80
N GLY A 53 -14.40 7.24 -31.20
CA GLY A 53 -15.17 7.29 -32.45
C GLY A 53 -16.69 7.34 -32.30
N ALA A 54 -17.26 7.08 -31.12
CA ALA A 54 -18.69 7.29 -30.89
C ALA A 54 -18.91 8.68 -30.28
N GLN A 55 -19.42 9.62 -31.08
CA GLN A 55 -19.96 10.87 -30.55
C GLN A 55 -21.00 10.53 -29.49
N ALA A 56 -20.78 11.01 -28.27
CA ALA A 56 -21.77 10.89 -27.20
C ALA A 56 -23.03 11.63 -27.63
N ALA A 57 -24.12 10.88 -27.88
CA ALA A 57 -25.43 11.48 -28.07
C ALA A 57 -25.81 12.27 -26.80
N PRO A 58 -26.33 13.50 -26.93
CA PRO A 58 -26.78 14.26 -25.77
C PRO A 58 -28.02 13.57 -25.20
N GLY A 59 -27.91 13.03 -23.98
CA GLY A 59 -29.03 12.38 -23.28
C GLY A 59 -28.81 10.95 -22.81
N ALA A 60 -27.65 10.32 -23.07
CA ALA A 60 -27.33 9.00 -22.52
C ALA A 60 -26.81 9.07 -21.07
N GLU A 61 -27.57 9.65 -20.15
CA GLU A 61 -27.26 9.62 -18.71
C GLU A 61 -27.81 8.38 -18.00
N SER A 62 -28.40 7.41 -18.70
CA SER A 62 -28.92 6.19 -18.05
C SER A 62 -28.93 4.99 -19.00
N ALA A 63 -27.89 4.17 -18.97
CA ALA A 63 -27.95 2.78 -19.47
C ALA A 63 -26.73 1.95 -18.98
N GLY A 64 -26.83 1.41 -17.75
CA GLY A 64 -25.88 0.46 -17.16
C GLY A 64 -24.88 1.09 -16.20
N ALA A 65 -25.06 0.88 -14.89
CA ALA A 65 -24.13 1.34 -13.87
C ALA A 65 -22.75 0.72 -14.13
N LEU A 66 -21.82 1.52 -14.69
CA LEU A 66 -20.43 1.10 -14.90
C LEU A 66 -19.84 0.63 -13.55
N PRO A 67 -18.99 -0.41 -13.55
CA PRO A 67 -18.47 -0.97 -12.31
C PRO A 67 -17.69 0.08 -11.51
N PRO A 68 -17.77 0.06 -10.18
CA PRO A 68 -17.02 0.97 -9.33
C PRO A 68 -15.51 0.80 -9.54
N THR A 69 -14.76 1.90 -9.50
CA THR A 69 -13.31 1.91 -9.76
C THR A 69 -12.52 2.17 -8.48
N ALA A 70 -12.75 1.34 -7.46
CA ALA A 70 -12.22 1.56 -6.11
C ALA A 70 -10.68 1.72 -6.05
N LEU A 71 -9.93 0.89 -6.78
CA LEU A 71 -8.46 0.96 -6.83
C LEU A 71 -7.96 2.25 -7.47
N TYR A 72 -8.59 2.68 -8.57
CA TYR A 72 -8.26 3.94 -9.24
C TYR A 72 -8.56 5.14 -8.34
N ASN A 73 -9.73 5.15 -7.70
CA ASN A 73 -10.12 6.22 -6.79
C ASN A 73 -9.17 6.29 -5.58
N SER A 74 -8.74 5.14 -5.05
CA SER A 74 -7.78 5.07 -3.95
C SER A 74 -6.41 5.60 -4.34
N CYS A 75 -5.93 5.34 -5.56
CA CYS A 75 -4.69 5.94 -6.08
C CYS A 75 -4.77 7.47 -6.07
N LEU A 76 -5.86 8.02 -6.63
CA LEU A 76 -6.03 9.47 -6.68
C LEU A 76 -6.10 10.08 -5.27
N LEU A 77 -6.84 9.44 -4.35
CA LEU A 77 -6.92 9.88 -2.96
C LEU A 77 -5.57 9.85 -2.24
N GLU A 78 -4.75 8.83 -2.50
CA GLU A 78 -3.39 8.71 -1.94
C GLU A 78 -2.51 9.90 -2.35
N ASP A 79 -2.53 10.28 -3.64
CA ASP A 79 -1.74 11.39 -4.18
C ASP A 79 -2.14 12.76 -3.60
N GLY A 80 -3.44 13.01 -3.46
CA GLY A 80 -3.95 14.31 -2.96
C GLY A 80 -3.75 14.52 -1.46
N ARG A 81 -3.63 13.43 -0.69
CA ARG A 81 -3.49 13.46 0.78
C ARG A 81 -2.07 13.21 1.29
N MET A 82 -1.11 13.01 0.39
CA MET A 82 0.27 12.67 0.76
C MET A 82 0.88 13.66 1.77
N ARG A 83 0.63 14.97 1.61
CA ARG A 83 1.10 16.01 2.54
C ARG A 83 0.44 15.92 3.91
N ALA A 84 -0.88 15.78 3.96
CA ALA A 84 -1.62 15.69 5.22
C ALA A 84 -1.18 14.48 6.05
N HIS A 85 -1.02 13.32 5.41
CA HIS A 85 -0.53 12.13 6.09
C HIS A 85 0.91 12.29 6.62
N LEU A 86 1.77 13.00 5.87
CA LEU A 86 3.13 13.30 6.32
C LEU A 86 3.12 14.18 7.58
N GLU A 87 2.27 15.21 7.63
CA GLU A 87 2.13 16.08 8.80
C GLU A 87 1.63 15.31 10.03
N VAL A 88 0.66 14.41 9.83
CA VAL A 88 0.16 13.52 10.90
C VAL A 88 1.26 12.60 11.43
N LEU A 89 2.00 11.94 10.54
CA LEU A 89 3.13 11.08 10.93
C LEU A 89 4.24 11.85 11.62
N HIS A 90 4.55 13.05 11.14
CA HIS A 90 5.56 13.91 11.76
C HIS A 90 5.15 14.27 13.19
N LYS A 91 3.90 14.69 13.41
CA LYS A 91 3.38 14.98 14.76
C LYS A 91 3.44 13.75 15.67
N ALA A 92 3.11 12.56 15.15
CA ALA A 92 3.20 11.31 15.92
C ALA A 92 4.66 10.99 16.33
N LEU A 93 5.62 11.20 15.44
CA LEU A 93 7.05 11.01 15.73
C LEU A 93 7.57 11.98 16.80
N GLN A 94 7.12 13.25 16.77
CA GLN A 94 7.49 14.23 17.79
C GLN A 94 6.90 13.89 19.17
N ARG A 95 5.69 13.32 19.20
CA ARG A 95 5.01 12.96 20.44
C ARG A 95 5.59 11.71 21.11
N THR A 96 6.02 10.73 20.31
CA THR A 96 6.48 9.43 20.80
C THR A 96 7.89 9.14 20.27
N PRO A 97 8.95 9.41 21.04
CA PRO A 97 10.32 9.26 20.54
C PRO A 97 10.66 7.81 20.16
N ALA A 98 10.12 6.83 20.89
CA ALA A 98 10.30 5.40 20.64
C ALA A 98 9.65 4.92 19.32
N LEU A 99 8.78 5.72 18.71
CA LEU A 99 8.08 5.36 17.47
C LEU A 99 9.04 5.21 16.29
N ARG A 100 10.09 6.04 16.23
CA ARG A 100 11.09 5.96 15.15
C ARG A 100 11.71 4.57 15.06
N ASP A 101 12.17 4.06 16.20
CA ASP A 101 12.84 2.76 16.27
C ASP A 101 11.84 1.61 16.07
N ALA A 102 10.62 1.75 16.59
CA ALA A 102 9.55 0.79 16.34
C ALA A 102 9.23 0.66 14.84
N ILE A 103 9.20 1.77 14.10
CA ILE A 103 9.01 1.76 12.64
C ILE A 103 10.18 1.07 11.92
N LEU A 104 11.41 1.25 12.41
CA LEU A 104 12.57 0.54 11.85
C LEU A 104 12.46 -0.98 12.07
N LEU A 105 12.04 -1.42 13.26
CA LEU A 105 11.77 -2.82 13.55
C LEU A 105 10.67 -3.38 12.65
N LEU A 106 9.56 -2.65 12.47
CA LEU A 106 8.48 -3.04 11.56
C LEU A 106 8.97 -3.17 10.11
N LYS A 107 9.76 -2.21 9.63
CA LYS A 107 10.34 -2.27 8.28
C LYS A 107 11.31 -3.44 8.14
N ARG A 108 12.14 -3.70 9.14
CA ARG A 108 13.07 -4.84 9.12
C ARG A 108 12.32 -6.17 9.10
N TRP A 109 11.29 -6.31 9.94
CA TRP A 109 10.41 -7.48 9.98
C TRP A 109 9.73 -7.74 8.63
N ALA A 110 9.19 -6.69 7.99
CA ALA A 110 8.57 -6.78 6.68
C ALA A 110 9.58 -7.06 5.56
N ALA A 111 10.81 -6.53 5.66
CA ALA A 111 11.89 -6.82 4.73
C ALA A 111 12.32 -8.29 4.80
N ALA A 112 12.45 -8.83 6.02
CA ALA A 112 12.82 -10.24 6.25
C ALA A 112 11.83 -11.22 5.60
N ARG A 113 10.56 -10.82 5.47
CA ARG A 113 9.46 -11.60 4.87
C ARG A 113 9.16 -11.25 3.42
N ASN A 114 9.97 -10.38 2.79
CA ASN A 114 9.78 -9.93 1.41
C ASN A 114 8.45 -9.19 1.13
N PHE A 115 7.82 -8.60 2.15
CA PHE A 115 6.61 -7.79 1.96
C PHE A 115 6.89 -6.38 1.42
N LEU A 116 8.14 -5.91 1.53
CA LEU A 116 8.56 -4.60 1.04
C LEU A 116 8.98 -4.63 -0.45
N PRO A 117 8.79 -3.50 -1.17
CA PRO A 117 9.28 -3.34 -2.53
C PRO A 117 10.79 -3.51 -2.63
N ARG A 118 11.22 -4.45 -3.48
CA ARG A 118 12.65 -4.61 -3.82
C ARG A 118 13.09 -3.51 -4.80
N PRO A 119 14.28 -2.92 -4.61
CA PRO A 119 14.79 -1.86 -5.48
C PRO A 119 15.16 -2.35 -6.89
N SER A 120 15.34 -3.65 -7.09
CA SER A 120 15.70 -4.26 -8.38
C SER A 120 14.48 -4.88 -9.08
N GLY A 121 13.69 -4.06 -9.77
CA GLY A 121 12.82 -4.51 -10.88
C GLY A 121 11.57 -5.32 -10.53
N ALA A 122 10.41 -4.75 -10.89
CA ALA A 122 9.13 -5.43 -11.16
C ALA A 122 8.68 -6.53 -10.18
N CYS A 123 8.63 -6.25 -8.87
CA CYS A 123 7.53 -6.83 -8.10
C CYS A 123 6.26 -6.08 -8.49
N ALA A 124 5.46 -6.65 -9.38
CA ALA A 124 4.23 -6.02 -9.89
C ALA A 124 3.24 -5.64 -8.78
N PHE A 125 3.31 -6.30 -7.63
CA PHE A 125 2.49 -6.00 -6.46
C PHE A 125 3.31 -6.18 -5.19
N THR A 126 3.76 -5.08 -4.61
CA THR A 126 4.39 -5.09 -3.29
C THR A 126 3.31 -4.76 -2.28
N PRO A 127 2.95 -5.70 -1.40
CA PRO A 127 1.77 -5.53 -0.56
C PRO A 127 1.97 -4.34 0.39
N LEU A 128 3.10 -4.29 1.09
CA LEU A 128 3.26 -3.41 2.24
C LEU A 128 4.29 -2.30 1.96
N SER A 129 3.86 -1.05 2.06
CA SER A 129 4.78 0.09 1.93
C SER A 129 5.38 0.48 3.28
N GLY A 130 6.57 1.10 3.25
CA GLY A 130 7.17 1.66 4.46
C GLY A 130 6.31 2.75 5.12
N PHE A 131 5.42 3.39 4.35
CA PHE A 131 4.43 4.34 4.85
C PHE A 131 3.29 3.63 5.58
N CYS A 132 2.74 2.54 5.02
CA CYS A 132 1.69 1.72 5.66
C CYS A 132 2.15 1.24 7.05
N LEU A 133 3.41 0.79 7.17
CA LEU A 133 4.00 0.39 8.44
C LEU A 133 4.17 1.57 9.42
N ALA A 134 4.54 2.74 8.92
CA ALA A 134 4.65 3.95 9.75
C ALA A 134 3.29 4.39 10.28
N ALA A 135 2.25 4.38 9.42
CA ALA A 135 0.88 4.68 9.81
C ALA A 135 0.35 3.68 10.85
N LEU A 136 0.63 2.38 10.68
CA LEU A 136 0.27 1.36 11.65
C LEU A 136 0.99 1.57 13.00
N GLY A 137 2.30 1.84 12.99
CA GLY A 137 3.05 2.14 14.21
C GLY A 137 2.54 3.39 14.92
N ALA A 138 2.22 4.45 14.16
CA ALA A 138 1.65 5.67 14.71
C ALA A 138 0.23 5.47 15.25
N HIS A 139 -0.57 4.60 14.63
CA HIS A 139 -1.86 4.17 15.17
C HIS A 139 -1.66 3.43 16.51
N ALA A 140 -0.78 2.43 16.54
CA ALA A 140 -0.48 1.67 17.76
C ALA A 140 0.02 2.57 18.91
N ALA A 141 0.82 3.59 18.59
CA ALA A 141 1.29 4.57 19.59
C ALA A 141 0.16 5.46 20.14
N GLN A 142 -0.86 5.79 19.33
CA GLN A 142 -2.00 6.59 19.77
C GLN A 142 -3.04 5.78 20.55
N THR A 143 -3.20 4.50 20.21
CA THR A 143 -4.14 3.60 20.86
C THR A 143 -3.53 2.88 22.06
N ALA A 144 -2.23 3.04 22.32
CA ALA A 144 -1.58 2.50 23.49
C ALA A 144 -2.18 3.13 24.76
N SER A 145 -2.51 2.30 25.74
CA SER A 145 -3.00 2.76 27.05
C SER A 145 -1.93 3.46 27.90
N MET A 146 -0.66 3.41 27.48
CA MET A 146 0.49 3.93 28.20
C MET A 146 0.89 5.32 27.70
N ALA A 147 1.50 6.12 28.59
CA ALA A 147 1.99 7.44 28.22
C ALA A 147 3.09 7.33 27.13
N PRO A 148 3.12 8.23 26.12
CA PRO A 148 4.10 8.19 25.03
C PRO A 148 5.58 8.12 25.45
N SER A 149 5.91 8.66 26.63
CA SER A 149 7.26 8.65 27.20
C SER A 149 7.65 7.31 27.87
N GLN A 150 6.66 6.47 28.19
CA GLN A 150 6.87 5.21 28.92
C GLN A 150 6.88 3.99 27.99
N VAL A 151 6.43 4.13 26.74
CA VAL A 151 6.36 3.01 25.80
C VAL A 151 7.71 2.80 25.13
N SER A 152 8.24 1.58 25.24
CA SER A 152 9.44 1.17 24.51
C SER A 152 9.15 0.90 23.03
N SER A 153 10.20 0.98 22.19
CA SER A 153 10.10 0.65 20.76
C SER A 153 9.68 -0.81 20.53
N TYR A 154 10.12 -1.71 21.40
CA TYR A 154 9.74 -3.12 21.39
C TYR A 154 8.26 -3.34 21.69
N GLN A 155 7.71 -2.64 22.69
CA GLN A 155 6.28 -2.70 23.00
C GLN A 155 5.44 -2.13 21.84
N LEU A 156 5.84 -1.00 21.26
CA LEU A 156 5.15 -0.44 20.09
C LEU A 156 5.18 -1.39 18.89
N PHE A 157 6.31 -2.06 18.67
CA PHE A 157 6.44 -3.09 17.63
C PHE A 157 5.48 -4.25 17.88
N LYS A 158 5.42 -4.80 19.10
CA LYS A 158 4.48 -5.87 19.47
C LYS A 158 3.03 -5.42 19.33
N LEU A 159 2.69 -4.21 19.77
CA LEU A 159 1.34 -3.65 19.64
C LEU A 159 0.93 -3.52 18.17
N ALA A 160 1.81 -2.99 17.31
CA ALA A 160 1.53 -2.88 15.88
C ALA A 160 1.34 -4.26 15.22
N LEU A 161 2.15 -5.25 15.56
CA LEU A 161 1.95 -6.63 15.11
C LEU A 161 0.65 -7.24 15.66
N SER A 162 0.31 -6.95 16.91
CA SER A 162 -0.94 -7.39 17.52
C SER A 162 -2.14 -6.86 16.75
N VAL A 163 -2.14 -5.58 16.36
CA VAL A 163 -3.20 -4.99 15.52
C VAL A 163 -3.34 -5.73 14.20
N LEU A 164 -2.24 -6.08 13.52
CA LEU A 164 -2.30 -6.88 12.29
C LEU A 164 -2.81 -8.30 12.52
N ALA A 165 -2.42 -8.92 13.63
CA ALA A 165 -2.70 -10.31 13.96
C ALA A 165 -4.13 -10.57 14.43
N SER A 166 -4.68 -9.65 15.23
CA SER A 166 -5.99 -9.77 15.87
C SER A 166 -7.15 -9.24 15.03
N THR A 167 -6.91 -8.22 14.19
CA THR A 167 -7.96 -7.60 13.38
C THR A 167 -8.43 -8.56 12.30
N ASP A 168 -9.75 -8.74 12.20
CA ASP A 168 -10.35 -9.44 11.08
C ASP A 168 -10.60 -8.48 9.91
N TRP A 169 -9.62 -8.37 9.02
CA TRP A 169 -9.63 -7.42 7.91
C TRP A 169 -10.76 -7.63 6.88
N ALA A 170 -11.45 -8.77 6.91
CA ALA A 170 -12.60 -9.04 6.04
C ALA A 170 -13.92 -8.50 6.60
N ALA A 171 -14.05 -8.38 7.93
CA ALA A 171 -15.29 -8.00 8.61
C ALA A 171 -15.17 -6.69 9.41
N GLN A 172 -13.95 -6.26 9.71
CA GLN A 172 -13.66 -5.08 10.52
C GLN A 172 -12.83 -4.06 9.75
N ARG A 173 -13.19 -2.78 9.93
CA ARG A 173 -12.41 -1.63 9.49
C ARG A 173 -11.69 -0.98 10.67
N LEU A 174 -10.42 -0.69 10.47
CA LEU A 174 -9.59 0.05 11.41
C LEU A 174 -9.52 1.51 10.98
N THR A 175 -9.67 2.45 11.92
CA THR A 175 -9.51 3.89 11.64
C THR A 175 -8.32 4.42 12.44
N PHE A 176 -7.46 5.20 11.78
CA PHE A 176 -6.31 5.81 12.43
C PHE A 176 -6.72 6.63 13.67
N GLY A 177 -5.99 6.47 14.78
CA GLY A 177 -6.27 7.15 16.05
C GLY A 177 -7.47 6.62 16.85
N ARG A 178 -8.22 5.62 16.35
CA ARG A 178 -9.33 5.00 17.11
C ARG A 178 -8.94 3.60 17.59
N ALA A 179 -9.04 3.36 18.90
CA ALA A 179 -8.65 2.08 19.49
C ALA A 179 -9.60 0.92 19.12
N ALA A 180 -10.88 1.20 18.88
CA ALA A 180 -11.86 0.17 18.53
C ALA A 180 -11.99 0.03 17.01
N ALA A 181 -11.85 -1.21 16.51
CA ALA A 181 -12.24 -1.57 15.15
C ALA A 181 -13.76 -1.57 15.03
N THR A 182 -14.27 -1.03 13.94
CA THR A 182 -15.71 -0.95 13.66
C THR A 182 -16.11 -1.97 12.59
N PRO A 183 -17.36 -2.46 12.58
CA PRO A 183 -17.83 -3.34 11.51
C PRO A 183 -17.79 -2.62 10.15
N LEU A 184 -17.54 -3.39 9.09
CA LEU A 184 -17.62 -2.89 7.71
C LEU A 184 -19.04 -2.47 7.35
N THR A 185 -19.17 -1.45 6.51
CA THR A 185 -20.44 -1.18 5.82
C THR A 185 -20.67 -2.20 4.71
N ALA A 186 -21.93 -2.37 4.29
CA ALA A 186 -22.29 -3.28 3.18
C ALA A 186 -21.62 -2.90 1.84
N GLU A 187 -21.23 -1.63 1.69
CA GLU A 187 -20.52 -1.08 0.54
C GLU A 187 -19.04 -1.46 0.57
N GLU A 188 -18.38 -1.25 1.71
CA GLU A 188 -16.98 -1.65 1.93
C GLU A 188 -16.79 -3.16 1.78
N ALA A 189 -17.75 -3.95 2.26
CA ALA A 189 -17.71 -5.41 2.14
C ALA A 189 -17.75 -5.88 0.67
N LYS A 190 -18.39 -5.11 -0.22
CA LYS A 190 -18.43 -5.39 -1.66
C LYS A 190 -17.14 -4.99 -2.37
N ALA A 191 -16.50 -3.89 -1.94
CA ALA A 191 -15.22 -3.46 -2.48
C ALA A 191 -14.12 -4.51 -2.20
N GLY A 192 -14.24 -5.20 -1.06
CA GLY A 192 -13.36 -6.29 -0.67
C GLY A 192 -11.94 -5.84 -0.33
N GLY A 193 -11.23 -6.65 0.45
CA GLY A 193 -9.84 -6.42 0.81
C GLY A 193 -9.64 -5.97 2.26
N ALA A 194 -8.57 -5.22 2.52
CA ALA A 194 -8.18 -4.80 3.86
C ALA A 194 -8.54 -3.33 4.08
N HIS A 195 -9.17 -3.04 5.22
CA HIS A 195 -9.76 -1.74 5.52
C HIS A 195 -9.04 -1.03 6.67
N PHE A 196 -8.00 -0.25 6.35
CA PHE A 196 -7.34 0.63 7.31
C PHE A 196 -7.43 2.08 6.84
N TYR A 197 -8.30 2.87 7.45
CA TYR A 197 -8.58 4.24 7.03
C TYR A 197 -7.79 5.28 7.80
N ASP A 198 -7.58 6.42 7.15
CA ASP A 198 -7.11 7.67 7.76
C ASP A 198 -8.08 8.18 8.84
N ALA A 199 -7.67 9.18 9.63
CA ALA A 199 -8.43 9.72 10.76
C ALA A 199 -9.85 10.19 10.36
N ASP A 200 -9.99 10.73 9.14
CA ASP A 200 -11.26 11.18 8.58
C ASP A 200 -12.14 10.04 8.05
N GLY A 201 -11.61 8.82 7.94
CA GLY A 201 -12.32 7.66 7.39
C GLY A 201 -12.45 7.63 5.86
N VAL A 202 -11.76 8.52 5.13
CA VAL A 202 -11.93 8.69 3.67
C VAL A 202 -10.93 7.85 2.87
N ALA A 203 -9.64 7.94 3.17
CA ALA A 203 -8.60 7.24 2.43
C ALA A 203 -8.23 5.93 3.12
N ASN A 204 -8.23 4.83 2.37
CA ASN A 204 -7.78 3.52 2.87
C ASN A 204 -6.28 3.37 2.62
N PHE A 205 -5.47 3.22 3.66
CA PHE A 205 -4.02 2.95 3.57
C PHE A 205 -3.71 1.53 3.07
N PHE A 206 -4.61 0.58 3.25
CA PHE A 206 -4.42 -0.84 2.95
C PHE A 206 -5.12 -1.28 1.66
N TRP A 207 -5.47 -0.33 0.80
CA TRP A 207 -6.17 -0.58 -0.44
C TRP A 207 -5.44 -1.55 -1.39
N ARG A 208 -4.09 -1.59 -1.34
CA ARG A 208 -3.24 -2.53 -2.12
C ARG A 208 -3.07 -3.91 -1.47
N LEU A 209 -3.47 -4.06 -0.21
CA LEU A 209 -3.18 -5.24 0.61
C LEU A 209 -4.22 -6.35 0.52
N GLY A 210 -5.38 -6.09 -0.08
CA GLY A 210 -6.52 -7.02 -0.09
C GLY A 210 -6.17 -8.50 -0.26
N PRO A 211 -5.47 -8.92 -1.34
CA PRO A 211 -5.17 -10.34 -1.55
C PRO A 211 -4.09 -10.91 -0.62
N PHE A 212 -3.24 -10.08 -0.02
CA PHE A 212 -2.08 -10.50 0.78
C PHE A 212 -2.30 -10.37 2.29
N ILE A 213 -3.39 -9.74 2.72
CA ILE A 213 -3.63 -9.43 4.13
C ILE A 213 -3.71 -10.68 5.01
N GLY A 214 -4.26 -11.78 4.49
CA GLY A 214 -4.32 -13.06 5.21
C GLY A 214 -2.94 -13.68 5.46
N GLU A 215 -2.01 -13.51 4.53
CA GLU A 215 -0.62 -13.94 4.71
C GLU A 215 0.10 -13.06 5.74
N ILE A 216 -0.02 -11.74 5.62
CA ILE A 216 0.56 -10.78 6.56
C ILE A 216 0.04 -11.02 7.98
N ARG A 217 -1.26 -11.28 8.14
CA ARG A 217 -1.88 -11.60 9.43
C ARG A 217 -1.29 -12.89 10.02
N ARG A 218 -1.16 -13.95 9.24
CA ARG A 218 -0.55 -15.22 9.69
C ARG A 218 0.91 -15.03 10.10
N GLU A 219 1.66 -14.25 9.35
CA GLU A 219 3.06 -13.95 9.67
C GLU A 219 3.19 -13.03 10.89
N ALA A 220 2.27 -12.09 11.09
CA ALA A 220 2.21 -11.29 12.31
C ALA A 220 1.91 -12.16 13.54
N GLN A 221 0.96 -13.10 13.43
CA GLN A 221 0.67 -14.08 14.50
C GLN A 221 1.88 -14.97 14.81
N ARG A 222 2.57 -15.45 13.77
CA ARG A 222 3.81 -16.23 13.94
C ARG A 222 4.87 -15.42 14.66
N ALA A 223 5.09 -14.17 14.25
CA ALA A 223 6.08 -13.29 14.86
C ALA A 223 5.76 -13.04 16.34
N LEU A 224 4.50 -12.75 16.70
CA LEU A 224 4.09 -12.58 18.10
C LEU A 224 4.37 -13.82 18.93
N ARG A 225 4.01 -15.02 18.44
CA ARG A 225 4.31 -16.28 19.15
C ARG A 225 5.80 -16.49 19.39
N LEU A 226 6.65 -16.13 18.42
CA LEU A 226 8.09 -16.22 18.56
C LEU A 226 8.61 -15.22 19.62
N LEU A 227 8.08 -13.99 19.61
CA LEU A 227 8.45 -12.94 20.58
C LEU A 227 7.99 -13.24 22.02
N ASP A 228 7.01 -14.13 22.19
CA ASP A 228 6.52 -14.60 23.49
C ASP A 228 7.21 -15.91 23.94
N ALA A 229 8.05 -16.51 23.10
CA ALA A 229 8.81 -17.70 23.46
C ALA A 229 10.02 -17.37 24.36
N GLU A 230 10.48 -18.35 25.14
CA GLU A 230 11.62 -18.19 26.05
C GLU A 230 12.99 -18.17 25.33
N ALA A 231 13.06 -18.71 24.11
CA ALA A 231 14.27 -18.70 23.30
C ALA A 231 14.49 -17.33 22.63
N ASP A 232 15.74 -17.00 22.30
CA ASP A 232 16.07 -15.75 21.61
C ASP A 232 15.32 -15.63 20.26
N PRO A 233 14.37 -14.69 20.13
CA PRO A 233 13.54 -14.58 18.94
C PRO A 233 14.18 -13.74 17.83
N PHE A 234 15.35 -13.13 18.06
CA PHE A 234 15.88 -12.09 17.17
C PHE A 234 16.08 -12.59 15.73
N GLU A 235 16.84 -13.66 15.53
CA GLU A 235 17.10 -14.21 14.20
C GLU A 235 15.83 -14.78 13.55
N ALA A 236 14.94 -15.41 14.34
CA ALA A 236 13.69 -15.95 13.83
C ALA A 236 12.73 -14.84 13.32
N VAL A 237 12.76 -13.65 13.93
CA VAL A 237 11.87 -12.53 13.60
C VAL A 237 12.49 -11.58 12.57
N PHE A 238 13.80 -11.29 12.68
CA PHE A 238 14.50 -10.26 11.90
C PHE A 238 15.61 -10.79 11.00
N GLY A 239 15.97 -12.07 11.11
CA GLY A 239 16.92 -12.73 10.22
C GLY A 239 16.43 -12.66 8.78
N LEU A 240 17.34 -12.33 7.86
CA LEU A 240 17.01 -12.33 6.44
C LEU A 240 16.79 -13.78 6.01
N GLN A 241 15.55 -14.13 5.70
CA GLN A 241 15.29 -15.41 5.06
C GLN A 241 15.97 -15.37 3.69
N GLY A 242 16.99 -16.22 3.50
CA GLY A 242 17.59 -16.51 2.21
C GLY A 242 16.54 -17.17 1.33
N ALA A 243 15.64 -16.36 0.78
CA ALA A 243 14.41 -16.82 0.16
C ALA A 243 14.72 -17.35 -1.23
N SER A 244 15.21 -18.58 -1.31
CA SER A 244 14.83 -19.42 -2.43
C SER A 244 13.30 -19.51 -2.40
N PRO A 245 12.58 -19.01 -3.42
CA PRO A 245 11.12 -19.08 -3.43
C PRO A 245 10.60 -20.52 -3.30
N ALA A 246 11.42 -21.50 -3.69
CA ALA A 246 11.12 -22.93 -3.53
C ALA A 246 11.11 -23.42 -2.07
N LEU A 247 11.69 -22.67 -1.12
CA LEU A 247 11.63 -22.99 0.32
C LEU A 247 10.49 -22.25 1.04
N SER A 248 9.97 -21.18 0.41
CA SER A 248 8.89 -20.36 0.99
C SER A 248 7.51 -20.77 0.48
N TRP A 249 7.44 -21.39 -0.70
CA TRP A 249 6.18 -21.70 -1.39
C TRP A 249 6.16 -23.13 -1.90
N ASP A 250 5.03 -23.80 -1.75
CA ASP A 250 4.81 -25.16 -2.25
C ASP A 250 4.82 -25.23 -3.79
N LEU A 251 4.43 -24.14 -4.45
CA LEU A 251 4.35 -24.04 -5.91
C LEU A 251 5.09 -22.80 -6.40
N THR A 252 6.09 -22.98 -7.26
CA THR A 252 6.79 -21.89 -7.94
C THR A 252 6.58 -21.99 -9.46
N ILE A 253 5.92 -21.00 -10.04
CA ILE A 253 5.72 -20.91 -11.50
C ILE A 253 6.70 -19.89 -12.07
N ARG A 254 7.52 -20.31 -13.04
CA ARG A 254 8.39 -19.41 -13.81
C ARG A 254 7.72 -19.07 -15.14
N THR A 255 7.21 -17.85 -15.26
CA THR A 255 6.70 -17.33 -16.52
C THR A 255 7.82 -16.66 -17.33
N ARG A 256 7.68 -16.62 -18.66
CA ARG A 256 8.58 -15.80 -19.49
C ARG A 256 8.34 -14.33 -19.15
N ALA A 257 9.41 -13.54 -19.10
CA ALA A 257 9.30 -12.09 -18.88
C ALA A 257 8.33 -11.51 -19.92
N LEU A 258 7.23 -10.93 -19.45
CA LEU A 258 6.35 -10.13 -20.29
C LEU A 258 7.21 -8.97 -20.82
N GLY A 259 7.47 -8.96 -22.13
CA GLY A 259 8.24 -7.88 -22.75
C GLY A 259 7.60 -6.53 -22.42
N GLN A 260 8.39 -5.46 -22.37
CA GLN A 260 7.89 -4.12 -22.02
C GLN A 260 6.71 -3.66 -22.90
N GLY A 261 6.57 -4.20 -24.12
CA GLY A 261 5.42 -3.98 -25.02
C GLY A 261 4.12 -4.72 -24.66
N ALA A 262 4.12 -5.61 -23.66
CA ALA A 262 2.91 -6.30 -23.19
C ALA A 262 2.10 -5.48 -22.18
N LEU A 263 2.75 -4.54 -21.47
CA LEU A 263 2.10 -3.65 -20.49
C LEU A 263 1.46 -2.42 -21.14
N CYS A 264 1.88 -2.09 -22.37
CA CYS A 264 1.29 -1.06 -23.21
C CYS A 264 1.29 -1.59 -24.64
N PRO A 265 0.18 -2.13 -25.17
CA PRO A 265 0.10 -2.44 -26.59
C PRO A 265 0.33 -1.13 -27.34
N ALA A 266 1.49 -1.01 -27.97
CA ALA A 266 1.75 0.11 -28.86
C ALA A 266 0.74 0.00 -30.01
N HIS A 267 -0.19 0.94 -30.10
CA HIS A 267 -0.91 1.20 -31.34
C HIS A 267 0.09 1.81 -32.34
N GLY A 268 0.93 0.95 -32.92
CA GLY A 268 1.58 1.25 -34.20
C GLY A 268 0.56 1.03 -35.32
N PRO A 269 0.60 1.84 -36.39
CA PRO A 269 -0.35 1.70 -37.49
C PRO A 269 -0.27 0.28 -38.03
N ALA A 270 -1.43 -0.33 -38.29
CA ALA A 270 -1.52 -1.59 -39.00
C ALA A 270 -0.58 -1.54 -40.19
N ALA A 271 0.42 -2.42 -40.21
CA ALA A 271 1.26 -2.60 -41.38
C ALA A 271 0.31 -2.89 -42.54
N ALA A 272 0.21 -1.94 -43.46
CA ALA A 272 -0.43 -2.15 -44.74
C ALA A 272 0.34 -3.29 -45.42
N GLY A 273 -0.21 -4.49 -45.33
CA GLY A 273 0.17 -5.58 -46.21
C GLY A 273 -0.20 -5.16 -47.61
N GLY A 274 0.79 -4.68 -48.35
CA GLY A 274 0.69 -4.48 -49.79
C GLY A 274 0.32 -5.82 -50.43
N ILE A 275 -0.89 -5.88 -50.96
CA ILE A 275 -1.18 -6.75 -52.10
C ILE A 275 -0.79 -5.91 -53.32
N GLY A 276 0.25 -6.36 -54.01
CA GLY A 276 0.84 -5.75 -55.19
C GLY A 276 2.15 -6.44 -55.52
#